data_AF-A0A432J9F4-F1
#
_entry.id   AF-A0A432J9F4-F1
#
_cell.length_a   1.000
_cell.length_b   1.000
_cell.length_c   1.000
_cell.angle_alpha   90.00
_cell.angle_beta   90.00
_cell.angle_gamma   90.00
#
_symmetry.space_group_name_H-M   'P 1'
#
loop_
_entity.id
_entity.type
_entity.pdbx_description
1 polymer ?
#
loop_
_entity_poly.entity_id
_entity_poly.type
_entity_poly.pdbx_seq_one_letter_code
_entity_poly.pdbx_strand_id
1 'polypeptide(L)' 'GMSKWGRTFLDANPDIESKLELAAQNIELKQRFYRPVSVHVDEDGKVYVADCYRHRVQIYQKLSASPDLGISA' A
#
# COMPACT_ATOMS: atom_id res chain seq x y z
N GLY A 1 -7.18 -7.58 -5.57
CA GLY A 1 -7.45 -7.12 -6.95
C GLY A 1 -8.50 -6.02 -6.92
N MET A 2 -8.44 -5.05 -7.83
CA MET A 2 -9.36 -3.90 -7.87
C MET A 2 -10.83 -4.31 -8.11
N SER A 3 -11.77 -3.55 -7.53
CA SER A 3 -13.21 -3.78 -7.69
C SER A 3 -13.74 -3.22 -9.01
N LYS A 4 -14.93 -3.69 -9.43
CA LYS A 4 -15.64 -3.22 -10.65
C LYS A 4 -15.77 -1.69 -10.68
N TRP A 5 -16.18 -1.09 -9.56
CA TRP A 5 -16.36 0.35 -9.44
C TRP A 5 -15.04 1.13 -9.46
N GLY A 6 -13.98 0.55 -8.90
CA GLY A 6 -12.63 1.14 -8.97
C GLY A 6 -12.14 1.23 -10.40
N ARG A 7 -12.41 0.21 -11.22
CA ARG A 7 -12.05 0.21 -12.64
C ARG A 7 -12.82 1.27 -13.43
N THR A 8 -14.14 1.36 -13.24
CA THR A 8 -14.96 2.41 -13.89
C THR A 8 -14.51 3.82 -13.54
N PHE A 9 -14.06 4.05 -12.30
CA PHE A 9 -13.53 5.36 -11.88
C PHE A 9 -12.21 5.72 -12.57
N LEU A 10 -11.32 4.74 -12.75
CA LEU A 10 -10.06 4.94 -13.48
C LEU A 10 -10.30 5.16 -14.97
N ASP A 11 -11.19 4.37 -15.57
CA ASP A 11 -11.54 4.46 -16.99
C ASP A 11 -12.23 5.79 -17.34
N ALA A 12 -12.95 6.39 -16.38
CA ALA A 12 -13.65 7.66 -16.57
C ALA A 12 -12.70 8.87 -16.70
N ASN A 13 -11.44 8.73 -16.29
CA ASN A 13 -10.46 9.81 -16.42
C ASN A 13 -9.03 9.22 -16.57
N PRO A 14 -8.53 9.06 -17.80
CA PRO A 14 -7.21 8.47 -18.05
C PRO A 14 -6.05 9.25 -17.40
N ASP A 15 -6.23 10.53 -17.08
CA ASP A 15 -5.23 11.31 -16.34
C ASP A 15 -5.11 10.88 -14.87
N ILE A 16 -6.13 10.22 -14.31
CA ILE A 16 -6.08 9.72 -12.93
C ILE A 16 -5.06 8.59 -12.82
N GLU A 17 -5.01 7.67 -13.77
CA GLU A 17 -4.00 6.60 -13.80
C GLU A 17 -2.58 7.20 -13.80
N SER A 18 -2.34 8.17 -14.69
CA SER A 18 -1.05 8.85 -14.81
C SER A 18 -0.71 9.66 -13.55
N LYS A 19 -1.68 10.33 -12.92
CA LYS A 19 -1.50 11.03 -11.63
C LYS A 19 -1.26 10.07 -10.47
N LEU A 20 -1.87 8.89 -10.46
CA LEU A 20 -1.65 7.85 -9.44
C LEU A 20 -0.25 7.24 -9.57
N GLU A 21 0.22 7.06 -10.80
CA GLU A 21 1.60 6.63 -11.12
C GLU A 21 2.62 7.72 -10.77
N LEU A 22 2.38 8.98 -11.12
CA LEU A 22 3.22 10.11 -10.68
C LEU A 22 3.22 10.24 -9.15
N ALA A 23 2.09 10.02 -8.48
CA ALA A 23 2.03 9.94 -7.03
C ALA A 23 2.81 8.73 -6.49
N ALA A 24 3.02 7.67 -7.28
CA ALA A 24 3.89 6.55 -6.93
C ALA A 24 5.37 6.90 -6.89
N GLN A 25 5.79 7.95 -7.60
CA GLN A 25 7.18 8.40 -7.58
C GLN A 25 7.59 9.03 -6.24
N ASN A 26 6.64 9.44 -5.39
CA ASN A 26 6.91 9.83 -4.00
C ASN A 26 6.74 8.66 -3.03
N ILE A 27 7.54 7.61 -3.23
CA ILE A 27 7.52 6.38 -2.41
C ILE A 27 7.65 6.71 -0.91
N GLU A 28 8.47 7.70 -0.53
CA GLU A 28 8.62 8.11 0.88
C GLU A 28 7.30 8.59 1.51
N LEU A 29 6.51 9.41 0.81
CA LEU A 29 5.19 9.86 1.29
C LEU A 29 4.17 8.72 1.32
N LYS A 30 4.32 7.73 0.44
CA LYS A 30 3.49 6.53 0.45
C LYS A 30 3.84 5.63 1.64
N GLN A 31 5.08 5.54 2.07
CA GLN A 31 5.45 4.69 3.21
C GLN A 31 5.13 5.32 4.58
N ARG A 32 5.24 6.65 4.70
CA ARG A 32 5.03 7.35 5.98
C ARG A 32 3.55 7.43 6.36
N PHE A 33 3.23 7.16 7.63
CA PHE A 33 1.91 7.44 8.19
C PHE A 33 1.68 8.94 8.40
N TYR A 34 0.43 9.39 8.30
CA TYR A 34 0.06 10.76 8.67
C TYR A 34 -0.82 10.81 9.92
N ARG A 35 -1.93 10.05 9.95
CA ARG A 35 -2.79 9.92 11.14
C ARG A 35 -3.40 8.51 11.19
N PRO A 36 -2.61 7.50 11.58
CA PRO A 36 -3.11 6.15 11.73
C PRO A 36 -4.09 6.10 12.92
N VAL A 37 -5.23 5.47 12.73
CA VAL A 37 -6.30 5.40 13.76
C VAL A 37 -6.58 3.98 14.23
N SER A 38 -6.12 2.97 13.49
CA SER A 38 -6.32 1.57 13.84
C SER A 38 -5.26 0.68 13.21
N VAL A 39 -4.98 -0.42 13.91
CA VAL A 39 -4.15 -1.53 13.45
C VAL A 39 -4.89 -2.85 13.69
N HIS A 40 -4.81 -3.75 12.72
CA HIS A 40 -5.34 -5.11 12.82
C HIS A 40 -4.32 -6.10 12.28
N VAL A 41 -4.24 -7.28 12.88
CA VAL A 41 -3.37 -8.37 12.43
C VAL A 41 -4.24 -9.58 12.17
N ASP A 42 -4.14 -10.17 10.98
CA ASP A 42 -4.87 -11.38 10.63
C ASP A 42 -4.11 -12.66 11.04
N GLU A 43 -4.72 -13.82 10.80
CA GLU A 43 -4.15 -15.13 11.12
C GLU A 43 -2.87 -15.46 10.32
N ASP A 44 -2.69 -14.83 9.14
CA ASP A 44 -1.50 -14.95 8.29
C ASP A 44 -0.37 -13.98 8.69
N GLY A 45 -0.58 -13.19 9.74
CA GLY A 45 0.38 -12.21 10.23
C GLY A 45 0.51 -10.96 9.36
N LYS A 46 -0.45 -10.68 8.47
CA LYS A 46 -0.53 -9.40 7.75
C LYS A 46 -1.00 -8.31 8.69
N VAL A 47 -0.33 -7.17 8.64
CA VAL A 47 -0.65 -6.00 9.45
C VAL A 47 -1.38 -4.97 8.60
N TYR A 48 -2.62 -4.67 8.97
CA TYR A 48 -3.47 -3.67 8.32
C TYR A 48 -3.45 -2.39 9.15
N VAL A 49 -3.10 -1.26 8.54
CA VAL A 49 -3.10 0.05 9.20
C VAL A 49 -4.04 1.00 8.49
N ALA A 50 -5.06 1.50 9.19
CA ALA A 50 -5.99 2.50 8.68
C ALA A 50 -5.43 3.92 8.89
N ASP A 51 -4.99 4.58 7.81
CA ASP A 51 -4.42 5.93 7.83
C ASP A 51 -5.46 6.94 7.31
N CYS A 52 -6.26 7.46 8.23
CA CYS A 52 -7.53 8.11 7.92
C CYS A 52 -7.38 9.43 7.14
N TYR A 53 -6.29 10.17 7.35
CA TYR A 53 -6.08 11.45 6.66
C TYR A 53 -5.48 11.30 5.26
N ARG A 54 -5.05 10.08 4.91
CA ARG A 54 -4.61 9.72 3.55
C ARG A 54 -5.62 8.84 2.84
N HIS A 55 -6.81 8.67 3.41
CA HIS A 55 -7.92 7.88 2.84
C HIS A 55 -7.48 6.49 2.36
N ARG A 56 -6.62 5.80 3.13
CA ARG A 56 -6.01 4.52 2.72
C ARG A 56 -5.94 3.51 3.87
N VAL A 57 -5.80 2.25 3.48
CA VAL A 57 -5.34 1.16 4.34
C VAL A 57 -4.00 0.67 3.79
N GLN A 58 -2.98 0.62 4.62
CA GLN A 58 -1.68 0.03 4.28
C GLN A 58 -1.59 -1.39 4.84
N ILE A 59 -1.07 -2.33 4.05
CA ILE A 59 -0.96 -3.74 4.42
C ILE A 59 0.51 -4.11 4.40
N TYR A 60 1.04 -4.59 5.51
CA TYR A 60 2.42 -5.03 5.66
C TYR A 60 2.48 -6.53 5.88
N GLN A 61 3.45 -7.18 5.25
CA GLN A 61 3.83 -8.56 5.55
C GLN A 61 5.19 -8.50 6.24
N LYS A 62 5.31 -9.17 7.39
CA LYS A 62 6.64 -9.39 7.98
C LYS A 62 7.43 -10.29 7.03
N LEU A 63 8.55 -9.79 6.53
CA LEU A 63 9.52 -10.66 5.87
C LEU A 63 10.06 -11.62 6.93
N SER A 64 9.85 -12.92 6.74
CA SER A 64 10.55 -13.92 7.55
C SER A 64 12.04 -13.71 7.33
N ALA A 65 12.80 -13.65 8.42
CA ALA A 65 14.24 -13.82 8.32
C ALA A 65 14.50 -15.28 7.95
N SER A 66 14.36 -15.60 6.66
CA SER A 66 14.99 -16.77 6.11
C SER A 66 16.48 -16.41 6.00
N PRO A 67 17.39 -17.09 6.71
CA PRO A 67 18.79 -17.01 6.32
C PRO A 67 18.88 -17.58 4.90
N ASP A 68 19.70 -16.96 4.06
CA ASP A 68 19.97 -17.35 2.67
C ASP A 68 19.06 -16.73 1.58
N LEU A 69 19.18 -15.42 1.40
CA LEU A 69 19.43 -14.92 0.05
C LEU A 69 20.94 -14.74 -0.03
N GLY A 70 21.64 -15.72 -0.60
CA GLY A 70 23.09 -15.80 -0.77
C GLY A 70 23.71 -14.65 -1.58
N ILE A 71 23.60 -13.43 -1.05
CA ILE A 71 24.44 -12.31 -1.43
C ILE A 71 25.58 -12.30 -0.42
N SER A 72 26.62 -13.06 -0.75
CA SER A 72 27.97 -12.79 -0.24
C SER A 72 28.33 -11.34 -0.56
N ALA A 73 28.97 -10.71 0.42
CA ALA A 73 29.44 -9.32 0.46
C ALA A 73 30.03 -8.78 -0.87
#